data_AF-A0AAU1RQY8-F1
#
_entry.id   AF-A0AAU1RQY8-F1
#
_cell.length_a   1.000
_cell.length_b   1.000
_cell.length_c   1.000
_cell.angle_alpha   90.00
_cell.angle_beta   90.00
_cell.angle_gamma   90.00
#
_symmetry.space_group_name_H-M   'P 1'
#
loop_
_entity.id
_entity.type
_entity.pdbx_description
1 polymer ?
#
loop_
_entity_poly.entity_id
_entity_poly.type
_entity_poly.pdbx_seq_one_letter_code
_entity_poly.pdbx_strand_id
1 'polypeptide(L)'
;MTARFRRCGHGTGPLHPGDQKAVAEVTAMPAARQRPAPWTGRGDVAVRIGERGLERGRPLPEQQPDADPLALVLIHPDTGTALTGALHCARTRIHGAWTTADRLLTHTLAGRDLPTGIDLSA
;
A
#
# COMPACT_ATOMS: atom_id res chain seq x y z
N MET A 1 -2.24 -18.87 14.61
CA MET A 1 -1.33 -19.81 13.91
C MET A 1 -0.19 -19.02 13.32
N THR A 2 1.00 -19.06 13.92
CA THR A 2 2.21 -18.43 13.37
C THR A 2 2.76 -19.32 12.25
N ALA A 3 2.80 -18.81 11.02
CA ALA A 3 3.39 -19.52 9.90
C ALA A 3 4.89 -19.75 10.17
N ARG A 4 5.33 -21.02 10.16
CA ARG A 4 6.75 -21.38 10.28
C ARG A 4 7.37 -21.35 8.90
N PHE A 5 7.97 -20.23 8.53
CA PHE A 5 8.78 -20.12 7.31
C PHE A 5 10.08 -20.91 7.50
N ARG A 6 10.31 -21.92 6.67
CA ARG A 6 11.59 -22.65 6.62
C ARG A 6 12.18 -22.49 5.22
N ARG A 7 13.49 -22.26 5.12
CA ARG A 7 14.22 -22.32 3.84
C ARG A 7 14.23 -23.77 3.34
N CYS A 8 13.97 -23.98 2.05
CA CYS A 8 14.16 -25.29 1.44
C CYS A 8 15.68 -25.56 1.35
N GLY A 9 16.22 -26.47 2.17
CA GLY A 9 17.54 -27.07 1.95
C GLY A 9 18.78 -26.46 2.61
N HIS A 10 18.70 -25.67 3.69
CA HIS A 10 19.88 -25.33 4.53
C HIS A 10 19.53 -25.45 6.02
N GLY A 11 20.53 -25.81 6.84
CA GLY A 11 20.45 -26.40 8.20
C GLY A 11 19.50 -25.77 9.22
N THR A 12 19.24 -26.52 10.31
CA THR A 12 18.27 -26.25 11.39
C THR A 12 18.62 -25.04 12.30
N GLY A 13 19.35 -24.05 11.80
CA GLY A 13 19.74 -22.84 12.54
C GLY A 13 18.69 -21.72 12.47
N PRO A 14 18.81 -20.70 13.34
CA PRO A 14 17.98 -19.50 13.26
C PRO A 14 18.15 -18.80 11.90
N LEU A 15 17.09 -18.13 11.44
CA LEU A 15 17.16 -17.28 10.24
C LEU A 15 18.26 -16.24 10.41
N HIS A 16 19.05 -16.04 9.35
CA HIS A 16 20.04 -14.97 9.32
C HIS A 16 19.34 -13.63 9.58
N PRO A 17 19.91 -12.71 10.39
CA PRO A 17 19.26 -11.43 10.71
C PRO A 17 18.80 -10.63 9.47
N GLY A 18 19.56 -10.71 8.37
CA GLY A 18 19.17 -10.11 7.09
C GLY A 18 17.89 -10.70 6.48
N ASP A 19 17.62 -11.99 6.71
CA ASP A 19 16.40 -12.66 6.23
C ASP A 19 15.20 -12.37 7.11
N GLN A 20 15.41 -12.15 8.41
CA GLN A 20 14.32 -11.92 9.36
C GLN A 20 13.50 -10.70 8.97
N LYS A 21 14.16 -9.63 8.51
CA LYS A 21 13.49 -8.44 8.01
C LYS A 21 12.63 -8.75 6.78
N ALA A 22 13.18 -9.43 5.79
CA ALA A 22 12.46 -9.79 4.57
C ALA A 22 11.24 -10.70 4.87
N VAL A 23 11.42 -11.69 5.75
CA VAL A 23 10.33 -12.58 6.19
C VAL A 23 9.25 -11.79 6.94
N ALA A 24 9.63 -10.86 7.81
CA ALA A 24 8.67 -10.02 8.54
C ALA A 24 7.84 -9.15 7.59
N GLU A 25 8.48 -8.50 6.61
CA GLU A 25 7.80 -7.68 5.61
C GLU A 25 6.80 -8.51 4.76
N VAL A 26 7.24 -9.67 4.27
CA VAL A 26 6.37 -10.58 3.49
C VAL A 26 5.21 -11.13 4.35
N THR A 27 5.44 -11.38 5.64
CA THR A 27 4.39 -11.89 6.54
C THR A 27 3.37 -10.81 6.91
N ALA A 28 3.80 -9.54 6.99
CA ALA A 28 2.93 -8.42 7.30
C ALA A 28 2.02 -8.02 6.12
N MET A 29 2.48 -8.18 4.88
CA MET A 29 1.74 -7.78 3.68
C MET A 29 0.34 -8.44 3.55
N PRO A 30 0.15 -9.77 3.74
CA PRO A 30 -1.17 -10.38 3.73
C PRO A 30 -2.10 -9.84 4.81
N ALA A 31 -1.54 -9.53 6.00
CA ALA A 31 -2.32 -8.97 7.10
C ALA A 31 -2.81 -7.56 6.76
N ALA A 32 -1.96 -6.71 6.19
CA ALA A 32 -2.34 -5.37 5.72
C ALA A 32 -3.48 -5.44 4.69
N ARG A 33 -3.41 -6.39 3.74
CA ARG A 33 -4.45 -6.59 2.73
C ARG A 33 -5.79 -7.08 3.31
N GLN A 34 -5.75 -7.97 4.30
CA GLN A 34 -6.97 -8.58 4.86
C GLN A 34 -7.62 -7.72 5.95
N ARG A 35 -6.81 -7.00 6.71
CA ARG A 35 -7.23 -6.18 7.86
C ARG A 35 -6.54 -4.83 7.77
N PRO A 36 -6.96 -3.98 6.82
CA PRO A 36 -6.37 -2.66 6.65
C PRO A 36 -6.57 -1.83 7.93
N ALA A 37 -5.53 -1.05 8.28
CA ALA A 37 -5.66 -0.09 9.35
C ALA A 37 -6.69 0.98 8.96
N PRO A 38 -7.60 1.38 9.87
CA PRO A 38 -8.57 2.42 9.55
C PRO A 38 -7.86 3.74 9.26
N TRP A 39 -8.26 4.42 8.18
CA TRP A 39 -7.75 5.74 7.85
C TRP A 39 -8.60 6.81 8.55
N THR A 40 -7.97 7.71 9.29
CA THR A 40 -8.63 8.72 10.13
C THR A 40 -8.74 10.09 9.47
N GLY A 41 -8.58 10.15 8.14
CA GLY A 41 -8.60 11.40 7.38
C GLY A 41 -7.28 12.19 7.44
N ARG A 42 -6.21 11.60 7.97
CA ARG A 42 -4.87 12.21 8.05
C ARG A 42 -3.79 11.25 7.57
N GLY A 43 -2.74 11.83 6.97
CA GLY A 43 -1.63 11.07 6.42
C GLY A 43 -1.97 10.37 5.11
N ASP A 44 -1.00 9.62 4.60
CA ASP A 44 -1.13 8.92 3.33
C ASP A 44 -2.11 7.73 3.45
N VAL A 45 -2.74 7.39 2.33
CA VAL A 45 -3.82 6.41 2.24
C VAL A 45 -3.46 5.32 1.24
N ALA A 46 -3.87 4.08 1.50
CA ALA A 46 -3.78 3.00 0.54
C ALA A 46 -5.04 3.00 -0.35
N VAL A 47 -4.86 3.22 -1.65
CA VAL A 47 -5.94 3.34 -2.65
C VAL A 47 -6.00 2.09 -3.51
N ARG A 48 -7.18 1.52 -3.73
CA ARG A 48 -7.37 0.38 -4.64
C ARG A 48 -7.28 0.82 -6.10
N ILE A 49 -6.33 0.24 -6.84
CA ILE A 49 -6.17 0.41 -8.28
C ILE A 49 -6.38 -0.94 -8.98
N GLY A 50 -7.42 -1.02 -9.81
CA GLY A 50 -7.85 -2.27 -10.44
C GLY A 50 -8.32 -3.30 -9.41
N GLU A 51 -8.31 -4.58 -9.78
CA GLU A 51 -8.85 -5.66 -8.92
C GLU A 51 -7.98 -5.95 -7.70
N ARG A 52 -6.66 -5.77 -7.80
CA ARG A 52 -5.72 -6.29 -6.79
C ARG A 52 -4.61 -5.34 -6.38
N GLY A 53 -4.40 -4.23 -7.08
CA GLY A 53 -3.32 -3.31 -6.78
C GLY A 53 -3.71 -2.31 -5.69
N LEU A 54 -2.72 -1.91 -4.90
CA LEU A 54 -2.83 -0.77 -4.00
C LEU A 54 -1.82 0.28 -4.44
N GLU A 55 -2.14 1.56 -4.27
CA GLU A 55 -1.19 2.64 -4.45
C GLU A 55 -1.18 3.56 -3.24
N ARG A 56 -0.03 4.18 -2.97
CA ARG A 56 0.10 5.19 -1.93
C ARG A 56 -0.48 6.49 -2.46
N GLY A 57 -1.63 6.90 -1.93
CA GLY A 57 -2.22 8.20 -2.16
C GLY A 57 -1.81 9.20 -1.08
N ARG A 58 -1.44 10.41 -1.49
CA ARG A 58 -1.28 11.54 -0.58
C ARG A 58 -2.44 12.52 -0.78
N PRO A 59 -3.30 12.70 0.23
CA PRO A 59 -4.32 13.75 0.20
C PRO A 59 -3.70 15.12 -0.05
N LEU A 60 -4.39 15.97 -0.80
CA LEU A 60 -4.00 17.36 -0.94
C LEU A 60 -4.08 18.08 0.43
N PRO A 61 -3.21 19.07 0.67
CA PRO A 61 -3.27 19.86 1.89
C PRO A 61 -4.63 20.57 2.00
N GLU A 62 -5.03 20.90 3.23
CA GLU A 62 -6.24 21.69 3.54
C GLU A 62 -7.58 21.01 3.24
N GLN A 63 -7.58 19.75 2.78
CA GLN A 63 -8.81 18.99 2.68
C GLN A 63 -9.38 18.60 4.03
N GLN A 64 -10.71 18.61 4.11
CA GLN A 64 -11.42 18.11 5.28
C GLN A 64 -11.20 16.59 5.43
N PRO A 65 -10.96 16.10 6.66
CA PRO A 65 -10.75 14.67 6.93
C PRO A 65 -11.90 13.77 6.43
N ASP A 66 -13.12 14.31 6.38
CA ASP A 66 -14.37 13.68 5.98
C ASP A 66 -14.78 14.00 4.52
N ALA A 67 -13.92 14.60 3.71
CA ALA A 67 -14.20 14.88 2.30
C ALA A 67 -14.49 13.60 1.49
N ASP A 68 -15.52 13.64 0.65
CA ASP A 68 -15.85 12.61 -0.34
C ASP A 68 -16.40 13.30 -1.59
N PRO A 69 -15.74 13.21 -2.76
CA PRO A 69 -14.48 12.51 -3.00
C PRO A 69 -13.26 13.19 -2.34
N LEU A 70 -12.27 12.36 -1.97
CA LEU A 70 -10.97 12.80 -1.47
C LEU A 70 -10.06 13.19 -2.64
N ALA A 71 -9.45 14.37 -2.62
CA ALA A 71 -8.51 14.79 -3.65
C ALA A 71 -7.09 14.37 -3.25
N LEU A 72 -6.43 13.59 -4.09
CA LEU A 72 -5.11 13.05 -3.76
C LEU A 72 -4.21 12.94 -4.99
N VAL A 73 -2.92 12.81 -4.74
CA VAL A 73 -1.94 12.42 -5.76
C VAL A 73 -1.44 11.02 -5.44
N LEU A 74 -1.30 10.16 -6.45
CA LEU A 74 -0.60 8.89 -6.26
C LEU A 74 0.90 9.18 -6.24
N ILE A 75 1.62 8.60 -5.29
CA ILE A 75 3.04 8.83 -5.08
C ILE A 75 3.81 7.51 -5.04
N HIS A 76 5.06 7.54 -5.48
CA HIS A 76 5.96 6.41 -5.36
C HIS A 76 6.13 6.05 -3.87
N PRO A 77 5.97 4.77 -3.48
CA PRO A 77 5.92 4.40 -2.06
C PRO A 77 7.23 4.68 -1.31
N ASP A 78 8.37 4.72 -2.02
CA ASP A 78 9.70 4.90 -1.40
C ASP A 78 10.25 6.32 -1.48
N THR A 79 9.98 7.00 -2.59
CA THR A 79 10.59 8.30 -2.87
C THR A 79 9.62 9.45 -2.60
N GLY A 80 8.32 9.15 -2.51
CA GLY A 80 7.27 10.16 -2.37
C GLY A 80 7.07 11.02 -3.63
N THR A 81 7.73 10.66 -4.75
CA THR A 81 7.59 11.35 -6.03
C THR A 81 6.18 11.18 -6.56
N ALA A 82 5.55 12.27 -7.02
CA ALA A 82 4.24 12.19 -7.66
C ALA A 82 4.29 11.35 -8.94
N LEU A 83 3.37 10.41 -9.05
CA LEU A 83 3.16 9.56 -10.21
C LEU A 83 2.03 10.09 -11.10
N THR A 84 1.11 10.87 -10.51
CA THR A 84 -0.06 11.44 -11.17
C THR A 84 -0.22 12.91 -10.80
N GLY A 85 -1.06 13.61 -11.57
CA GLY A 85 -1.72 14.82 -11.10
C GLY A 85 -2.74 14.53 -10.00
N ALA A 86 -3.44 15.57 -9.55
CA ALA A 86 -4.53 15.43 -8.58
C ALA A 86 -5.69 14.60 -9.16
N LEU A 87 -6.16 13.63 -8.39
CA LEU A 87 -7.27 12.74 -8.69
C LEU A 87 -8.35 12.88 -7.62
N HIS A 88 -9.60 12.69 -8.00
CA HIS A 88 -10.72 12.59 -7.07
C HIS A 88 -10.99 11.11 -6.78
N CYS A 89 -10.79 10.71 -5.54
CA CYS A 89 -10.92 9.34 -5.05
C CYS A 89 -12.18 9.20 -4.19
N ALA A 90 -13.11 8.37 -4.62
CA ALA A 90 -14.25 7.96 -3.80
C ALA A 90 -13.76 7.23 -2.55
N ARG A 91 -14.45 7.42 -1.42
CA ARG A 91 -14.11 6.71 -0.17
C ARG A 91 -14.16 5.19 -0.30
N THR A 92 -15.00 4.65 -1.17
CA THR A 92 -15.13 3.20 -1.46
C THR A 92 -13.83 2.58 -1.99
N ARG A 93 -12.97 3.39 -2.62
CA ARG A 93 -11.65 3.00 -3.13
C ARG A 93 -10.55 3.03 -2.08
N ILE A 94 -10.79 3.67 -0.94
CA ILE A 94 -9.84 3.68 0.17
C ILE A 94 -9.80 2.28 0.79
N HIS A 95 -8.62 1.66 0.73
CA HIS A 95 -8.39 0.40 1.41
C HIS A 95 -8.20 0.60 2.91
N GLY A 96 -7.49 1.65 3.30
CA GLY A 96 -7.15 1.99 4.68
C GLY A 96 -5.99 2.99 4.75
N ALA A 97 -5.47 3.20 5.96
CA ALA A 97 -4.27 4.01 6.15
C ALA A 97 -3.07 3.35 5.47
N TRP A 98 -2.22 4.14 4.82
CA TRP A 98 -1.00 3.60 4.22
C TRP A 98 -0.04 3.08 5.28
N THR A 99 0.46 1.86 5.11
CA THR A 99 1.50 1.26 5.94
C THR A 99 2.68 0.77 5.10
N THR A 100 3.84 0.56 5.74
CA THR A 100 5.00 -0.03 5.06
C THR A 100 4.70 -1.43 4.51
N ALA A 101 3.73 -2.16 5.05
CA ALA A 101 3.34 -3.47 4.54
C ALA A 101 2.58 -3.40 3.21
N ASP A 102 1.90 -2.28 2.92
CA ASP A 102 1.20 -2.04 1.66
C ASP A 102 2.17 -1.76 0.50
N ARG A 103 3.40 -1.37 0.81
CA ARG A 103 4.48 -1.10 -0.14
C ARG A 103 4.67 -2.24 -1.15
N LEU A 104 4.62 -3.50 -0.70
CA LEU A 104 4.81 -4.68 -1.56
C LEU A 104 3.63 -4.95 -2.51
N LEU A 105 2.53 -4.22 -2.37
CA LEU A 105 1.30 -4.39 -3.15
C LEU A 105 1.16 -3.35 -4.28
N THR A 106 2.13 -2.43 -4.42
CA THR A 106 2.08 -1.39 -5.46
C THR A 106 2.56 -1.86 -6.82
N HIS A 107 2.01 -1.24 -7.87
CA HIS A 107 2.45 -1.48 -9.23
C HIS A 107 3.89 -1.01 -9.41
N THR A 108 4.21 0.20 -8.92
CA THR A 108 5.54 0.78 -9.14
C THR A 108 6.65 -0.08 -8.53
N LEU A 109 6.44 -0.66 -7.35
CA LEU A 109 7.45 -1.54 -6.76
C LEU A 109 7.53 -2.89 -7.48
N ALA A 110 6.42 -3.35 -8.06
CA ALA A 110 6.39 -4.53 -8.91
C ALA A 110 6.97 -4.26 -10.32
N GLY A 111 7.52 -3.07 -10.59
CA GLY A 111 8.04 -2.68 -11.90
C GLY A 111 6.96 -2.60 -12.98
N ARG A 112 5.70 -2.40 -12.58
CA ARG A 112 4.57 -2.23 -13.48
C ARG A 112 4.17 -0.77 -13.54
N ASP A 113 3.82 -0.32 -14.74
CA ASP A 113 3.23 1.00 -14.91
C ASP A 113 1.83 1.07 -14.28
N LEU A 114 1.47 2.28 -13.89
CA LEU A 114 0.09 2.58 -13.53
C LEU A 114 -0.81 2.43 -14.76
N PRO A 115 -2.05 1.90 -14.60
CA PRO A 115 -3.01 1.89 -15.71
C PRO A 115 -3.20 3.28 -16.31
N THR A 116 -3.32 3.38 -17.63
CA THR A 116 -3.64 4.65 -18.27
C THR A 116 -5.09 5.03 -17.98
N GLY A 117 -5.35 6.30 -17.67
CA GLY A 117 -6.72 6.79 -17.41
C GLY A 117 -7.32 6.26 -16.12
N ILE A 118 -6.55 6.21 -15.03
CA ILE A 118 -7.05 5.81 -13.71
C ILE A 118 -8.28 6.65 -13.34
N ASP A 119 -9.39 5.95 -13.12
CA ASP A 119 -10.61 6.49 -12.54
C ASP A 119 -10.80 5.93 -11.11
N LEU A 120 -10.90 6.84 -10.16
CA LEU A 120 -11.10 6.57 -8.73
C LEU A 120 -12.48 7.01 -8.24
N SER A 121 -13.39 7.39 -9.12
CA SER A 121 -14.68 7.99 -8.77
C SER A 121 -15.75 7.00 -8.31
N ALA A 122 -15.56 5.67 -8.48
CA ALA A 122 -16.55 4.63 -8.18
C ALA A 122 -15.99 3.50 -7.31
#